data_AF-A0A8T2QM61-F1
#
_entry.id   AF-A0A8T2QM61-F1
#
_cell.length_a   1.000
_cell.length_b   1.000
_cell.length_c   1.000
_cell.angle_alpha   90.00
_cell.angle_beta   90.00
_cell.angle_gamma   90.00
#
_symmetry.space_group_name_H-M   'P 1'
#
loop_
_entity.id
_entity.type
_entity.pdbx_description
1 polymer ?
#
loop_
_entity_poly.entity_id
_entity_poly.type
_entity_poly.pdbx_seq_one_letter_code
_entity_poly.pdbx_strand_id
1 'polypeptide(L)'
;MASLIEDAFVPSASALSDLKEVLRACVSKEGRDSNDNGDCVETQSHSSADTDSLPYVLVSNEDGVNSPGLITLVRSLITDGFCKVYVCAPQSVNIQIGVSDTKKRTLEACRVDFDGAIAFEVTGTPVDCVSLGLSGVLFPKMPSLVICGVSRGLNCGFHIFSSAAVAGARQAFVCGVPSLALSLDWKEVDIHEDELDLAARFSLPLIRAALVASQNGHLFGEFFLNINMPTPFSQYKGFRVTRQGTSRPLFKWQVLPSPKNPFGIGSCKQTAIGLRVAQLGLAASAVGAARRANSSLKTIEVESVAGSANGCDMSIHKKKHHFQVEFVEMVGDGDGTSDIEALQDGFVSITPLGLRGDCNADVLKIVAEWIGSVIQADPHQLL
;
A
#
# COMPACT_ATOMS: atom_id res chain seq x y z
N MET A 1 27.46 3.30 -2.03
CA MET A 1 26.27 2.78 -2.74
C MET A 1 25.55 3.85 -3.57
N ALA A 2 25.56 5.14 -3.19
CA ALA A 2 24.95 6.22 -4.00
C ALA A 2 25.49 6.33 -5.45
N SER A 3 26.78 6.04 -5.67
CA SER A 3 27.41 6.11 -7.02
C SER A 3 27.04 4.97 -7.97
N LEU A 4 26.35 3.92 -7.50
CA LEU A 4 25.92 2.79 -8.34
C LEU A 4 24.49 2.95 -8.87
N ILE A 5 23.74 3.93 -8.34
CA ILE A 5 22.34 4.19 -8.74
C ILE A 5 22.27 5.15 -9.94
N GLU A 6 23.21 6.10 -10.06
CA GLU A 6 23.25 7.06 -11.17
C GLU A 6 23.53 6.40 -12.53
N ASP A 7 24.31 5.32 -12.57
CA ASP A 7 24.70 4.65 -13.82
C ASP A 7 23.71 3.56 -14.30
N ALA A 8 22.70 3.21 -13.49
CA ALA A 8 21.81 2.07 -13.78
C ALA A 8 20.58 2.42 -14.62
N PHE A 9 20.26 3.70 -14.80
CA PHE A 9 19.04 4.16 -15.47
C PHE A 9 19.30 5.43 -16.30
N VAL A 10 19.77 5.26 -17.54
CA VAL A 10 19.87 6.36 -18.51
C VAL A 10 18.79 6.17 -19.58
N PRO A 11 17.68 6.94 -19.55
CA PRO A 11 16.69 6.90 -20.62
C PRO A 11 17.28 7.41 -21.94
N SER A 12 16.71 6.99 -23.06
CA SER A 12 17.08 7.55 -24.37
C SER A 12 16.83 9.06 -24.42
N ALA A 13 17.69 9.80 -25.14
CA ALA A 13 17.63 11.27 -25.22
C ALA A 13 16.28 11.80 -25.76
N SER A 14 15.59 11.02 -26.59
CA SER A 14 14.26 11.36 -27.12
C SER A 14 13.17 11.22 -26.05
N ALA A 15 13.17 10.14 -25.26
CA ALA A 15 12.19 9.95 -24.19
C ALA A 15 12.32 11.01 -23.08
N LEU A 16 13.55 11.45 -22.79
CA LEU A 16 13.81 12.59 -21.90
C LEU A 16 13.29 13.91 -22.46
N SER A 17 13.28 14.10 -23.77
CA SER A 17 12.77 15.33 -24.41
C SER A 17 11.26 15.44 -24.25
N ASP A 18 10.53 14.37 -24.61
CA ASP A 18 9.07 14.31 -24.55
C ASP A 18 8.56 14.47 -23.11
N LEU A 19 9.21 13.80 -22.16
CA LEU A 19 8.86 13.91 -20.75
C LEU A 19 9.16 15.30 -20.18
N LYS A 20 10.30 15.91 -20.55
CA LYS A 20 10.63 17.28 -20.13
C LYS A 20 9.68 18.31 -20.73
N GLU A 21 9.10 18.07 -21.91
CA GLU A 21 8.08 18.94 -22.50
C GLU A 21 6.74 18.83 -21.76
N VAL A 22 6.32 17.61 -21.42
CA VAL A 22 5.14 17.38 -20.56
C VAL A 22 5.31 18.06 -19.20
N LEU A 23 6.48 17.90 -18.56
CA LEU A 23 6.77 18.54 -17.26
C LEU A 23 6.81 20.08 -17.36
N ARG A 24 7.41 20.65 -18.42
CA ARG A 24 7.49 22.11 -18.62
C ARG A 24 6.14 22.75 -18.94
N ALA A 25 5.29 22.08 -19.73
CA ALA A 25 3.97 22.58 -20.08
C ALA A 25 3.06 22.75 -18.84
N CYS A 26 3.22 21.90 -17.84
CA CYS A 26 2.44 21.94 -16.60
C CYS A 26 2.87 23.07 -15.65
N VAL A 27 4.18 23.31 -15.46
CA VAL A 27 4.68 24.43 -14.64
C VAL A 27 4.22 25.79 -15.19
N SER A 28 4.07 25.90 -16.52
CA SER A 28 3.59 27.14 -17.16
C SER A 28 2.09 27.42 -16.98
N LYS A 29 1.29 26.41 -16.59
CA LYS A 29 -0.15 26.56 -16.32
C LYS A 29 -0.44 27.08 -14.90
N GLU A 30 0.43 26.84 -13.93
CA GLU A 30 0.31 27.38 -12.56
C GLU A 30 0.61 28.89 -12.48
N GLY A 31 1.21 29.48 -13.52
CA GLY A 31 1.60 30.91 -13.57
C GLY A 31 0.70 31.82 -14.42
N ARG A 32 -0.46 31.37 -14.88
CA ARG A 32 -1.35 32.16 -15.75
C ARG A 32 -2.79 32.14 -15.24
N ASP A 33 -3.02 32.72 -14.07
CA ASP A 33 -4.32 33.26 -13.66
C ASP A 33 -4.10 34.29 -12.54
N SER A 34 -3.67 35.50 -12.92
CA SER A 34 -3.89 36.75 -12.17
C SER A 34 -3.22 37.90 -12.92
N ASN A 35 -3.99 38.56 -13.78
CA ASN A 35 -3.63 39.88 -14.26
C ASN A 35 -4.94 40.66 -14.48
N ASP A 36 -5.42 41.36 -13.45
CA ASP A 36 -6.13 42.62 -13.66
C ASP A 36 -5.90 43.59 -12.50
N ASN A 37 -5.85 44.86 -12.85
CA ASN A 37 -5.28 46.01 -12.15
C ASN A 37 -6.12 46.51 -10.95
N GLY A 38 -5.45 47.14 -9.97
CA GLY A 38 -6.07 48.23 -9.20
C GLY A 38 -5.65 48.40 -7.74
N ASP A 39 -4.87 49.47 -7.51
CA ASP A 39 -4.68 50.26 -6.29
C ASP A 39 -3.78 49.80 -5.12
N CYS A 40 -2.88 50.71 -4.80
CA CYS A 40 -1.88 50.70 -3.75
C CYS A 40 -2.50 50.84 -2.36
N VAL A 41 -2.21 49.89 -1.46
CA VAL A 41 -2.13 50.13 -0.02
C VAL A 41 -0.96 49.31 0.53
N GLU A 42 0.02 50.01 1.11
CA GLU A 42 1.12 49.42 1.86
C GLU A 42 0.59 48.72 3.11
N THR A 43 0.60 47.38 3.11
CA THR A 43 0.47 46.58 4.32
C THR A 43 1.58 45.53 4.35
N GLN A 44 2.30 45.56 5.45
CA GLN A 44 3.47 44.78 5.84
C GLN A 44 3.50 43.36 5.26
N SER A 45 4.50 43.10 4.43
CA SER A 45 4.82 41.78 3.88
C SER A 45 5.30 40.85 5.00
N HIS A 46 4.43 39.97 5.47
CA HIS A 46 4.87 38.71 6.09
C HIS A 46 5.65 37.92 5.04
N SER A 47 6.90 37.59 5.37
CA SER A 47 7.80 36.82 4.51
C SER A 47 7.15 35.50 4.09
N SER A 48 6.94 35.32 2.79
CA SER A 48 6.73 34.02 2.18
C SER A 48 7.93 33.14 2.54
N ALA A 49 7.74 32.22 3.50
CA ALA A 49 8.73 31.20 3.80
C ALA A 49 9.04 30.45 2.49
N ASP A 50 10.33 30.27 2.23
CA ASP A 50 10.88 29.73 0.99
C ASP A 50 10.34 28.30 0.75
N THR A 51 9.22 28.20 0.03
CA THR A 51 8.53 26.93 -0.26
C THR A 51 9.40 25.99 -1.09
N ASP A 52 10.54 26.46 -1.61
CA ASP A 52 11.52 25.65 -2.33
C ASP A 52 12.40 24.76 -1.42
N SER A 53 12.32 24.95 -0.10
CA SER A 53 13.09 24.20 0.90
C SER A 53 12.38 22.98 1.50
N LEU A 54 11.08 22.78 1.23
CA LEU A 54 10.32 21.66 1.81
C LEU A 54 10.78 20.30 1.26
N PRO A 55 10.87 19.26 2.12
CA PRO A 55 11.22 17.91 1.67
C PRO A 55 10.12 17.32 0.79
N TYR A 56 10.50 16.42 -0.11
CA TYR A 56 9.56 15.69 -0.96
C TYR A 56 9.22 14.32 -0.35
N VAL A 57 7.94 13.97 -0.35
CA VAL A 57 7.44 12.64 0.03
C VAL A 57 6.85 11.96 -1.19
N LEU A 58 7.24 10.73 -1.46
CA LEU A 58 6.61 9.89 -2.48
C LEU A 58 5.57 8.99 -1.83
N VAL A 59 4.33 9.06 -2.32
CA VAL A 59 3.21 8.23 -1.87
C VAL A 59 2.86 7.20 -2.95
N SER A 60 2.68 5.96 -2.53
CA SER A 60 2.20 4.83 -3.34
C SER A 60 1.23 3.99 -2.51
N ASN A 61 0.64 2.95 -3.10
CA ASN A 61 -0.21 1.98 -2.41
C ASN A 61 -0.38 0.71 -3.27
N GLU A 62 -1.13 -0.27 -2.77
CA GLU A 62 -1.55 -1.44 -3.54
C GLU A 62 -2.96 -1.34 -4.16
N ASP A 63 -3.80 -0.45 -3.62
CA ASP A 63 -5.20 -0.30 -4.05
C ASP A 63 -5.36 0.57 -5.32
N GLY A 64 -4.32 1.32 -5.69
CA GLY A 64 -4.26 2.17 -6.89
C GLY A 64 -4.43 3.67 -6.63
N VAL A 65 -4.15 4.48 -7.64
CA VAL A 65 -4.08 5.95 -7.55
C VAL A 65 -5.41 6.61 -7.16
N ASN A 66 -6.53 5.94 -7.46
CA ASN A 66 -7.88 6.42 -7.14
C ASN A 66 -8.43 5.84 -5.83
N SER A 67 -7.61 5.15 -5.02
CA SER A 67 -8.12 4.52 -3.80
C SER A 67 -8.45 5.56 -2.71
N PRO A 68 -9.51 5.34 -1.92
CA PRO A 68 -9.86 6.25 -0.82
C PRO A 68 -8.70 6.47 0.15
N GLY A 69 -7.97 5.40 0.53
CA GLY A 69 -6.86 5.49 1.47
C GLY A 69 -5.67 6.30 0.97
N LEU A 70 -5.34 6.23 -0.33
CA LEU A 70 -4.28 7.07 -0.91
C LEU A 70 -4.76 8.52 -1.04
N ILE A 71 -5.99 8.73 -1.51
CA ILE A 71 -6.54 10.08 -1.69
C ILE A 71 -6.57 10.83 -0.35
N THR A 72 -7.08 10.19 0.70
CA THR A 72 -7.14 10.79 2.04
C THR A 72 -5.75 11.10 2.58
N LEU A 73 -4.80 10.16 2.47
CA LEU A 73 -3.42 10.40 2.93
C LEU A 73 -2.76 11.58 2.22
N VAL A 74 -2.86 11.65 0.89
CA VAL A 74 -2.26 12.73 0.11
C VAL A 74 -2.89 14.08 0.47
N ARG A 75 -4.22 14.14 0.61
CA ARG A 75 -4.93 15.36 1.05
C ARG A 75 -4.49 15.80 2.45
N SER A 76 -4.35 14.86 3.39
CA SER A 76 -3.86 15.16 4.73
C SER A 76 -2.43 15.71 4.69
N LEU A 77 -1.53 15.12 3.90
CA LEU A 77 -0.14 15.61 3.75
C LEU A 77 -0.06 17.01 3.16
N ILE A 78 -0.89 17.31 2.15
CA ILE A 78 -0.95 18.63 1.52
C ILE A 78 -1.49 19.67 2.50
N THR A 79 -2.58 19.33 3.21
CA THR A 79 -3.19 20.19 4.23
C THR A 79 -2.23 20.44 5.39
N ASP A 80 -1.43 19.44 5.74
CA ASP A 80 -0.41 19.54 6.79
C ASP A 80 0.67 20.56 6.45
N GLY A 81 1.09 20.62 5.18
CA GLY A 81 2.03 21.64 4.67
C GLY A 81 3.51 21.45 5.04
N PHE A 82 3.87 20.33 5.69
CA PHE A 82 5.26 20.03 6.09
C PHE A 82 6.13 19.42 4.99
N CYS A 83 5.54 19.06 3.85
CA CYS A 83 6.25 18.45 2.72
C CYS A 83 5.56 18.75 1.38
N LYS A 84 6.30 18.57 0.29
CA LYS A 84 5.76 18.50 -1.06
C LYS A 84 5.44 17.04 -1.39
N VAL A 85 4.31 16.79 -2.06
CA VAL A 85 3.84 15.43 -2.29
C VAL A 85 4.01 15.02 -3.75
N TYR A 86 4.62 13.85 -3.95
CA TYR A 86 4.62 13.09 -5.18
C TYR A 86 3.76 11.85 -5.02
N VAL A 87 3.04 11.47 -6.07
CA VAL A 87 2.24 10.24 -6.11
C VAL A 87 2.69 9.41 -7.30
N CYS A 88 3.03 8.16 -7.04
CA CYS A 88 3.28 7.17 -8.09
C CYS A 88 2.60 5.87 -7.66
N ALA A 89 1.46 5.54 -8.25
CA ALA A 89 0.62 4.45 -7.78
C ALA A 89 0.02 3.62 -8.94
N PRO A 90 -0.39 2.36 -8.68
CA PRO A 90 -0.98 1.51 -9.70
C PRO A 90 -2.29 2.08 -10.30
N GLN A 91 -2.59 1.75 -11.55
CA GLN A 91 -3.83 2.16 -12.23
C GLN A 91 -5.11 1.58 -11.60
N SER A 92 -5.07 0.32 -11.20
CA SER A 92 -6.17 -0.32 -10.49
C SER A 92 -5.67 -1.54 -9.75
N VAL A 93 -6.51 -2.10 -8.86
CA VAL A 93 -6.27 -3.34 -8.13
C VAL A 93 -6.07 -4.49 -9.12
N ASN A 94 -4.84 -4.69 -9.60
CA ASN A 94 -4.49 -5.89 -10.32
C ASN A 94 -4.21 -6.99 -9.30
N ILE A 95 -5.29 -7.66 -8.86
CA ILE A 95 -5.28 -8.88 -8.01
C ILE A 95 -4.40 -10.00 -8.64
N GLN A 96 -3.91 -9.83 -9.86
CA GLN A 96 -3.12 -10.80 -10.61
C GLN A 96 -1.60 -10.63 -10.54
N ILE A 97 -1.07 -9.66 -9.80
CA ILE A 97 0.38 -9.48 -9.70
C ILE A 97 0.74 -9.42 -8.23
N GLY A 98 1.24 -10.53 -7.69
CA GLY A 98 1.87 -10.55 -6.37
C GLY A 98 3.14 -9.68 -6.35
N VAL A 99 4.09 -10.00 -5.46
CA VAL A 99 5.44 -9.38 -5.39
C VAL A 99 6.30 -9.76 -6.62
N SER A 100 5.76 -9.60 -7.83
CA SER A 100 6.41 -9.98 -9.08
C SER A 100 7.12 -8.77 -9.67
N ASP A 101 8.43 -8.86 -9.72
CA ASP A 101 9.33 -7.90 -10.36
C ASP A 101 9.14 -7.92 -11.89
N THR A 102 8.82 -6.77 -12.48
CA THR A 102 8.28 -6.64 -13.84
C THR A 102 9.38 -6.55 -14.91
N LYS A 103 10.53 -7.22 -14.72
CA LYS A 103 11.76 -7.12 -15.55
C LYS A 103 11.62 -7.41 -17.07
N LYS A 104 10.44 -7.76 -17.57
CA LYS A 104 10.19 -8.07 -19.00
C LYS A 104 8.92 -7.41 -19.59
N ARG A 105 8.25 -6.53 -18.84
CA ARG A 105 7.02 -5.85 -19.31
C ARG A 105 7.28 -4.35 -19.39
N THR A 106 6.81 -3.73 -20.47
CA THR A 106 6.76 -2.26 -20.56
C THR A 106 5.74 -1.74 -19.55
N LEU A 107 6.15 -0.76 -18.76
CA LEU A 107 5.27 -0.01 -17.86
C LEU A 107 4.79 1.25 -18.58
N GLU A 108 3.50 1.54 -18.50
CA GLU A 108 2.93 2.81 -18.92
C GLU A 108 2.76 3.68 -17.68
N ALA A 109 3.13 4.96 -17.78
CA ALA A 109 2.95 5.95 -16.72
C ALA A 109 2.15 7.13 -17.29
N CYS A 110 0.99 7.39 -16.70
CA CYS A 110 0.07 8.45 -17.09
C CYS A 110 0.05 9.51 -16.00
N ARG A 111 0.27 10.78 -16.35
CA ARG A 111 0.09 11.87 -15.39
C ARG A 111 -1.40 11.98 -15.05
N VAL A 112 -1.71 12.12 -13.76
CA VAL A 112 -3.08 12.34 -13.29
C VAL A 112 -3.16 13.68 -12.56
N ASP A 113 -4.30 14.34 -12.68
CA ASP A 113 -4.54 15.59 -11.98
C ASP A 113 -4.85 15.27 -10.51
N PHE A 114 -3.98 15.72 -9.61
CA PHE A 114 -4.13 15.59 -8.18
C PHE A 114 -3.82 16.96 -7.57
N ASP A 115 -4.82 17.58 -6.95
CA ASP A 115 -4.68 18.93 -6.40
C ASP A 115 -3.56 18.96 -5.36
N GLY A 116 -2.59 19.86 -5.50
CA GLY A 116 -1.44 20.00 -4.62
C GLY A 116 -0.34 18.92 -4.71
N ALA A 117 -0.39 17.98 -5.66
CA ALA A 117 0.62 16.94 -5.83
C ALA A 117 1.00 16.67 -7.30
N ILE A 118 2.26 16.29 -7.55
CA ILE A 118 2.64 15.71 -8.85
C ILE A 118 2.31 14.22 -8.81
N ALA A 119 1.35 13.79 -9.63
CA ALA A 119 0.84 12.42 -9.58
C ALA A 119 0.95 11.67 -10.91
N PHE A 120 1.34 10.41 -10.81
CA PHE A 120 1.39 9.46 -11.91
C PHE A 120 0.69 8.16 -11.53
N GLU A 121 -0.12 7.69 -12.46
CA GLU A 121 -0.72 6.37 -12.49
C GLU A 121 0.16 5.44 -13.33
N VAL A 122 0.45 4.22 -12.85
CA VAL A 122 1.36 3.28 -13.53
C VAL A 122 0.71 1.90 -13.69
N THR A 123 0.94 1.23 -14.82
CA THR A 123 0.41 -0.13 -15.09
C THR A 123 1.18 -1.25 -14.35
N GLY A 124 1.97 -0.90 -13.33
CA GLY A 124 2.88 -1.78 -12.59
C GLY A 124 2.39 -2.13 -11.19
N THR A 125 3.20 -2.92 -10.49
CA THR A 125 3.03 -3.22 -9.06
C THR A 125 3.43 -2.03 -8.18
N PRO A 126 3.11 -2.02 -6.88
CA PRO A 126 3.60 -0.98 -5.96
C PRO A 126 5.14 -0.91 -5.92
N VAL A 127 5.82 -2.05 -6.08
CA VAL A 127 7.29 -2.12 -6.18
C VAL A 127 7.78 -1.37 -7.43
N ASP A 128 7.12 -1.59 -8.57
CA ASP A 128 7.45 -0.88 -9.81
C ASP A 128 7.18 0.63 -9.69
N CYS A 129 6.07 1.02 -9.06
CA CYS A 129 5.69 2.42 -8.86
C CYS A 129 6.73 3.15 -8.00
N VAL A 130 7.14 2.54 -6.88
CA VAL A 130 8.17 3.09 -6.00
C VAL A 130 9.52 3.15 -6.73
N SER A 131 9.93 2.08 -7.41
CA SER A 131 11.19 2.06 -8.14
C SER A 131 11.23 3.12 -9.24
N LEU A 132 10.16 3.25 -10.02
CA LEU A 132 10.04 4.26 -11.07
C LEU A 132 10.00 5.68 -10.47
N GLY A 133 9.31 5.88 -9.35
CA GLY A 133 9.27 7.16 -8.65
C GLY A 133 10.63 7.60 -8.10
N LEU A 134 11.46 6.65 -7.68
CA LEU A 134 12.82 6.91 -7.20
C LEU A 134 13.88 6.98 -8.32
N SER A 135 13.52 6.65 -9.56
CA SER A 135 14.47 6.62 -10.69
C SER A 135 14.93 8.02 -11.17
N GLY A 136 14.26 9.09 -10.73
CA GLY A 136 14.48 10.45 -11.24
C GLY A 136 13.91 10.72 -12.64
N VAL A 137 13.21 9.75 -13.24
CA VAL A 137 12.58 9.91 -14.55
C VAL A 137 11.30 10.74 -14.44
N LEU A 138 10.37 10.36 -13.56
CA LEU A 138 9.05 11.01 -13.45
C LEU A 138 9.08 12.29 -12.60
N PHE A 139 10.01 12.37 -11.65
CA PHE A 139 10.05 13.43 -10.65
C PHE A 139 11.40 14.15 -10.64
N PRO A 140 11.42 15.49 -10.52
CA PRO A 140 12.64 16.28 -10.63
C PRO A 140 13.55 16.23 -9.40
N LYS A 141 13.03 15.80 -8.24
CA LYS A 141 13.75 15.77 -6.95
C LYS A 141 13.62 14.38 -6.33
N MET A 142 14.68 13.93 -5.66
CA MET A 142 14.64 12.69 -4.89
C MET A 142 13.77 12.87 -3.63
N PRO A 143 12.80 11.98 -3.38
CA PRO A 143 12.03 11.98 -2.14
C PRO A 143 12.93 11.71 -0.91
N SER A 144 12.64 12.39 0.20
CA SER A 144 13.28 12.17 1.50
C SER A 144 12.62 11.04 2.29
N LEU A 145 11.40 10.65 1.92
CA LEU A 145 10.60 9.59 2.53
C LEU A 145 9.66 8.99 1.47
N VAL A 146 9.45 7.68 1.54
CA VAL A 146 8.40 6.98 0.79
C VAL A 146 7.34 6.44 1.73
N ILE A 147 6.06 6.63 1.39
CA ILE A 147 4.92 6.10 2.14
C ILE A 147 4.11 5.19 1.22
N CYS A 148 3.91 3.94 1.62
CA CYS A 148 3.04 3.00 0.92
C CYS A 148 1.77 2.75 1.74
N GLY A 149 0.65 3.34 1.34
CA GLY A 149 -0.64 3.25 2.01
C GLY A 149 -1.55 4.47 1.80
N VAL A 150 -2.64 4.64 2.55
CA VAL A 150 -3.15 3.69 3.56
C VAL A 150 -3.80 2.49 2.86
N SER A 151 -3.24 1.30 3.12
CA SER A 151 -3.67 0.05 2.48
C SER A 151 -4.86 -0.55 3.20
N ARG A 152 -5.77 -1.17 2.44
CA ARG A 152 -6.92 -1.87 3.02
C ARG A 152 -6.53 -3.24 3.58
N GLY A 153 -6.80 -3.44 4.86
CA GLY A 153 -6.53 -4.67 5.60
C GLY A 153 -5.20 -4.62 6.35
N LEU A 154 -5.10 -5.39 7.43
CA LEU A 154 -3.92 -5.42 8.28
C LEU A 154 -2.78 -6.23 7.66
N ASN A 155 -1.56 -5.72 7.81
CA ASN A 155 -0.33 -6.37 7.40
C ASN A 155 0.44 -6.79 8.65
N CYS A 156 -0.05 -7.83 9.33
CA CYS A 156 0.54 -8.38 10.55
C CYS A 156 1.08 -9.80 10.34
N GLY A 157 2.03 -10.18 11.18
CA GLY A 157 2.65 -11.49 11.18
C GLY A 157 3.19 -11.90 9.82
N PHE A 158 2.91 -13.14 9.37
CA PHE A 158 3.39 -13.64 8.09
C PHE A 158 2.67 -13.04 6.87
N HIS A 159 1.56 -12.31 7.06
CA HIS A 159 0.92 -11.59 5.97
C HIS A 159 1.81 -10.47 5.40
N ILE A 160 2.76 -9.96 6.20
CA ILE A 160 3.79 -8.99 5.82
C ILE A 160 4.61 -9.44 4.59
N PHE A 161 4.82 -10.75 4.41
CA PHE A 161 5.60 -11.28 3.28
C PHE A 161 4.84 -11.19 1.95
N SER A 162 3.52 -11.31 1.98
CA SER A 162 2.66 -11.26 0.79
C SER A 162 2.10 -9.86 0.49
N SER A 163 2.22 -8.92 1.43
CA SER A 163 1.72 -7.55 1.30
C SER A 163 2.48 -6.76 0.23
N ALA A 164 1.74 -6.19 -0.74
CA ALA A 164 2.34 -5.42 -1.81
C ALA A 164 2.68 -3.99 -1.34
N ALA A 165 1.90 -3.41 -0.44
CA ALA A 165 2.24 -2.16 0.23
C ALA A 165 3.55 -2.27 1.02
N VAL A 166 3.73 -3.33 1.81
CA VAL A 166 4.98 -3.56 2.54
C VAL A 166 6.14 -3.84 1.57
N ALA A 167 5.89 -4.52 0.46
CA ALA A 167 6.89 -4.70 -0.59
C ALA A 167 7.32 -3.37 -1.23
N GLY A 168 6.40 -2.43 -1.45
CA GLY A 168 6.70 -1.07 -1.93
C GLY A 168 7.58 -0.28 -0.95
N ALA A 169 7.25 -0.27 0.34
CA ALA A 169 8.08 0.37 1.36
C ALA A 169 9.48 -0.27 1.41
N ARG A 170 9.54 -1.61 1.42
CA ARG A 170 10.80 -2.35 1.35
C ARG A 170 11.63 -2.01 0.10
N GLN A 171 10.99 -1.77 -1.04
CA GLN A 171 11.69 -1.35 -2.26
C GLN A 171 12.36 0.02 -2.08
N ALA A 172 11.67 0.99 -1.47
CA ALA A 172 12.27 2.28 -1.14
C ALA A 172 13.46 2.12 -0.18
N PHE A 173 13.30 1.28 0.85
CA PHE A 173 14.37 0.97 1.79
C PHE A 173 15.61 0.36 1.10
N VAL A 174 15.41 -0.60 0.18
CA VAL A 174 16.49 -1.18 -0.64
C VAL A 174 17.19 -0.11 -1.49
N CYS A 175 16.45 0.88 -1.99
CA CYS A 175 16.99 2.03 -2.71
C CYS A 175 17.67 3.07 -1.79
N GLY A 176 17.75 2.82 -0.48
CA GLY A 176 18.38 3.71 0.49
C GLY A 176 17.52 4.91 0.90
N VAL A 177 16.21 4.86 0.62
CA VAL A 177 15.25 5.90 1.00
C VAL A 177 14.43 5.42 2.20
N PRO A 178 14.32 6.22 3.27
CA PRO A 178 13.44 5.92 4.40
C PRO A 178 12.01 5.63 3.95
N SER A 179 11.32 4.72 4.63
CA SER A 179 9.97 4.36 4.22
C SER A 179 9.05 3.86 5.31
N LEU A 180 7.75 4.07 5.09
CA LEU A 180 6.65 3.64 5.93
C LEU A 180 5.64 2.85 5.10
N ALA A 181 5.19 1.71 5.61
CA ALA A 181 3.98 1.03 5.13
C ALA A 181 2.83 1.33 6.11
N LEU A 182 1.71 1.85 5.61
CA LEU A 182 0.53 2.20 6.42
C LEU A 182 -0.65 1.32 6.04
N SER A 183 -1.31 0.74 7.04
CA SER A 183 -2.41 -0.21 6.86
C SER A 183 -3.54 0.04 7.86
N LEU A 184 -4.79 -0.11 7.41
CA LEU A 184 -6.00 0.04 8.21
C LEU A 184 -7.00 -1.05 7.82
N ASP A 185 -7.66 -1.69 8.79
CA ASP A 185 -8.74 -2.63 8.52
C ASP A 185 -10.09 -1.91 8.37
N TRP A 186 -10.43 -1.52 7.14
CA TRP A 186 -11.67 -0.82 6.84
C TRP A 186 -12.49 -1.56 5.77
N LYS A 187 -13.83 -1.48 5.88
CA LYS A 187 -14.77 -2.15 4.97
C LYS A 187 -15.37 -1.17 3.99
N GLU A 188 -15.41 -1.54 2.72
CA GLU A 188 -15.94 -0.71 1.63
C GLU A 188 -17.46 -0.46 1.71
N VAL A 189 -18.19 -1.31 2.45
CA VAL A 189 -19.65 -1.20 2.65
C VAL A 189 -19.99 -0.32 3.86
N ASP A 190 -19.05 -0.17 4.80
CA ASP A 190 -19.19 0.57 6.05
C ASP A 190 -18.08 1.64 6.15
N ILE A 191 -17.77 2.32 5.04
CA ILE A 191 -16.80 3.42 5.04
C ILE A 191 -17.42 4.56 5.84
N HIS A 192 -16.96 4.73 7.07
CA HIS A 192 -16.99 6.03 7.71
C HIS A 192 -15.75 6.76 7.19
N GLU A 193 -15.91 7.75 6.31
CA GLU A 193 -14.79 8.61 5.84
C GLU A 193 -13.94 9.09 7.04
N ASP A 194 -14.60 9.28 8.18
CA ASP A 194 -14.02 9.52 9.50
C ASP A 194 -12.87 8.57 9.88
N GLU A 195 -12.92 7.27 9.58
CA GLU A 195 -11.85 6.32 9.94
C GLU A 195 -10.60 6.49 9.09
N LEU A 196 -10.73 6.73 7.79
CA LEU A 196 -9.58 6.99 6.93
C LEU A 196 -8.94 8.34 7.26
N ASP A 197 -9.77 9.35 7.57
CA ASP A 197 -9.29 10.65 8.01
C ASP A 197 -8.55 10.54 9.34
N LEU A 198 -9.08 9.77 10.31
CA LEU A 198 -8.39 9.49 11.56
C LEU A 198 -7.08 8.73 11.34
N ALA A 199 -7.07 7.73 10.46
CA ALA A 199 -5.86 6.98 10.12
C ALA A 199 -4.76 7.89 9.54
N ALA A 200 -5.11 8.77 8.61
CA ALA A 200 -4.18 9.74 8.06
C ALA A 200 -3.70 10.72 9.14
N ARG A 201 -4.61 11.27 9.96
CA ARG A 201 -4.28 12.17 11.07
C ARG A 201 -3.33 11.54 12.08
N PHE A 202 -3.58 10.32 12.54
CA PHE A 202 -2.71 9.63 13.49
C PHE A 202 -1.36 9.23 12.87
N SER A 203 -1.27 9.15 11.54
CA SER A 203 -0.01 8.91 10.84
C SER A 203 0.85 10.17 10.71
N LEU A 204 0.27 11.38 10.71
CA LEU A 204 1.00 12.63 10.47
C LEU A 204 2.16 12.87 11.46
N PRO A 205 2.01 12.69 12.79
CA PRO A 205 3.12 12.87 13.73
C PRO A 205 4.30 11.93 13.44
N LEU A 206 4.01 10.68 13.06
CA LEU A 206 5.03 9.70 12.68
C LEU A 206 5.72 10.08 11.37
N ILE A 207 4.96 10.56 10.39
CA ILE A 207 5.49 10.99 9.09
C ILE A 207 6.41 12.20 9.25
N ARG A 208 5.98 13.22 10.02
CA ARG A 208 6.79 14.40 10.33
C ARG A 208 8.09 14.01 11.04
N ALA A 209 7.98 13.16 12.06
CA ALA A 209 9.15 12.68 12.77
C ALA A 209 10.09 11.90 11.84
N ALA A 210 9.55 11.08 10.93
CA ALA A 210 10.34 10.30 9.99
C ALA A 210 11.09 11.21 8.99
N LEU A 211 10.45 12.29 8.54
CA LEU A 211 11.09 13.31 7.71
C LEU A 211 12.25 14.02 8.42
N VAL A 212 12.04 14.48 9.66
CA VAL A 212 13.09 15.11 10.47
C VAL A 212 14.25 14.15 10.72
N ALA A 213 13.94 12.91 11.07
CA ALA A 213 14.90 11.84 11.29
C ALA A 213 15.72 11.50 10.04
N SER A 214 15.09 11.51 8.86
CA SER A 214 15.73 11.30 7.56
C SER A 214 16.76 12.39 7.27
N GLN A 215 16.41 13.65 7.48
CA GLN A 215 17.31 14.80 7.28
C GLN A 215 18.54 14.78 8.20
N ASN A 216 18.37 14.25 9.43
CA ASN A 216 19.45 14.13 10.41
C ASN A 216 20.28 12.83 10.28
N GLY A 217 19.96 11.96 9.31
CA GLY A 217 20.69 10.74 8.99
C GLY A 217 20.65 9.65 10.08
N HIS A 218 19.72 9.73 11.04
CA HIS A 218 19.89 9.05 12.33
C HIS A 218 19.10 7.73 12.52
N LEU A 219 18.14 7.39 11.65
CA LEU A 219 17.16 6.34 12.00
C LEU A 219 16.87 5.27 10.94
N PHE A 220 17.09 5.53 9.64
CA PHE A 220 16.53 4.68 8.58
C PHE A 220 17.57 3.92 7.75
N GLY A 221 18.70 3.55 8.34
CA GLY A 221 19.72 2.72 7.68
C GLY A 221 19.55 1.21 7.88
N GLU A 222 18.81 0.80 8.91
CA GLU A 222 18.74 -0.60 9.37
C GLU A 222 17.35 -1.22 9.22
N PHE A 223 16.31 -0.40 9.15
CA PHE A 223 14.92 -0.84 9.05
C PHE A 223 14.04 0.18 8.32
N PHE A 224 12.87 -0.28 7.91
CA PHE A 224 11.71 0.55 7.56
C PHE A 224 10.54 0.21 8.48
N LEU A 225 9.52 1.06 8.56
CA LEU A 225 8.42 0.88 9.51
C LEU A 225 7.17 0.33 8.83
N ASN A 226 6.61 -0.74 9.40
CA ASN A 226 5.27 -1.22 9.09
C ASN A 226 4.31 -0.79 10.20
N ILE A 227 3.30 -0.01 9.83
CA ILE A 227 2.38 0.63 10.76
C ILE A 227 0.97 0.14 10.46
N ASN A 228 0.33 -0.42 11.48
CA ASN A 228 -1.05 -0.87 11.41
C ASN A 228 -1.88 -0.06 12.43
N MET A 229 -3.07 0.36 12.02
CA MET A 229 -3.98 1.15 12.86
C MET A 229 -5.19 0.32 13.28
N PRO A 230 -5.64 0.43 14.56
CA PRO A 230 -6.77 -0.35 15.05
C PRO A 230 -8.08 0.25 14.55
N THR A 231 -9.04 -0.61 14.24
CA THR A 231 -10.44 -0.23 14.00
C THR A 231 -11.36 -0.97 14.98
N PRO A 232 -12.36 -0.29 15.56
CA PRO A 232 -12.64 1.14 15.44
C PRO A 232 -11.66 2.00 16.27
N PHE A 233 -11.43 3.24 15.84
CA PHE A 233 -10.55 4.19 16.55
C PHE A 233 -11.08 4.61 17.94
N SER A 234 -12.32 4.28 18.29
CA SER A 234 -12.85 4.48 19.64
C SER A 234 -12.08 3.70 20.72
N GLN A 235 -11.30 2.70 20.32
CA GLN A 235 -10.44 1.91 21.21
C GLN A 235 -8.99 2.39 21.22
N TYR A 236 -8.67 3.50 20.54
CA TYR A 236 -7.31 4.01 20.44
C TYR A 236 -6.70 4.33 21.83
N LYS A 237 -5.52 3.77 22.10
CA LYS A 237 -4.76 3.94 23.35
C LYS A 237 -3.37 4.55 23.15
N GLY A 238 -3.00 4.90 21.92
CA GLY A 238 -1.67 5.39 21.56
C GLY A 238 -0.90 4.45 20.63
N PHE A 239 0.41 4.61 20.59
CA PHE A 239 1.32 3.80 19.78
C PHE A 239 2.02 2.74 20.60
N ARG A 240 2.31 1.59 19.99
CA ARG A 240 3.12 0.53 20.59
C ARG A 240 4.14 0.04 19.56
N VAL A 241 5.42 0.06 19.95
CA VAL A 241 6.47 -0.61 19.17
C VAL A 241 6.32 -2.11 19.37
N THR A 242 6.26 -2.84 18.27
CA THR A 242 5.93 -4.26 18.23
C THR A 242 6.99 -5.05 17.46
N ARG A 243 7.01 -6.36 17.68
CA ARG A 243 7.69 -7.30 16.76
C ARG A 243 6.70 -7.85 15.74
N GLN A 244 7.22 -8.32 14.61
CA GLN A 244 6.41 -9.11 13.69
C GLN A 244 5.96 -10.39 14.41
N GLY A 245 4.65 -10.63 14.45
CA GLY A 245 4.11 -11.87 15.00
C GLY A 245 4.34 -13.07 14.08
N THR A 246 4.00 -14.27 14.55
CA THR A 246 3.99 -15.49 13.73
C THR A 246 2.60 -15.84 13.19
N SER A 247 1.66 -14.89 13.30
CA SER A 247 0.30 -15.10 12.85
C SER A 247 0.28 -15.37 11.35
N ARG A 248 -0.43 -16.41 10.92
CA ARG A 248 -0.45 -16.84 9.51
C ARG A 248 -1.86 -17.07 9.00
N PRO A 249 -2.18 -16.62 7.78
CA PRO A 249 -3.45 -16.95 7.15
C PRO A 249 -3.47 -18.44 6.79
N LEU A 250 -4.51 -19.14 7.24
CA LEU A 250 -4.79 -20.48 6.77
C LEU A 250 -5.65 -20.42 5.51
N PHE A 251 -5.18 -21.10 4.46
CA PHE A 251 -5.86 -21.19 3.18
C PHE A 251 -6.37 -22.61 2.93
N LYS A 252 -7.58 -22.72 2.41
CA LYS A 252 -8.17 -23.98 1.96
C LYS A 252 -8.45 -23.92 0.47
N TRP A 253 -8.00 -24.94 -0.26
CA TRP A 253 -8.29 -25.09 -1.68
C TRP A 253 -9.61 -25.85 -1.86
N GLN A 254 -10.50 -25.28 -2.67
CA GLN A 254 -11.74 -25.91 -3.10
C GLN A 254 -11.73 -26.18 -4.60
N VAL A 255 -12.25 -27.33 -5.02
CA VAL A 255 -12.43 -27.65 -6.45
C VAL A 255 -13.72 -27.00 -6.94
N LEU A 256 -13.62 -26.20 -7.99
CA LEU A 256 -14.79 -25.65 -8.67
C LEU A 256 -15.27 -26.61 -9.75
N PRO A 257 -16.59 -26.82 -9.88
CA PRO A 257 -17.15 -27.57 -11.00
C PRO A 257 -16.82 -26.87 -12.32
N SER A 258 -16.53 -27.62 -13.38
CA SER A 258 -16.24 -27.05 -14.70
C SER A 258 -17.40 -26.17 -15.17
N PRO A 259 -17.13 -24.95 -15.69
CA PRO A 259 -18.18 -24.09 -16.20
C PRO A 259 -18.92 -24.81 -17.34
N LYS A 260 -20.26 -24.93 -17.22
CA LYS A 260 -21.10 -25.49 -18.28
C LYS A 260 -21.15 -24.48 -19.44
N ASN A 261 -20.93 -24.98 -20.66
CA ASN A 261 -20.84 -24.20 -21.89
C ASN A 261 -22.08 -23.27 -22.09
N PRO A 262 -21.93 -21.95 -22.32
CA PRO A 262 -23.06 -21.04 -22.47
C PRO A 262 -23.47 -20.93 -23.96
N PHE A 263 -24.07 -21.99 -24.51
CA PHE A 263 -24.83 -21.87 -25.76
C PHE A 263 -26.27 -22.28 -25.50
N GLY A 264 -27.02 -21.33 -24.93
CA GLY A 264 -28.48 -21.38 -24.79
C GLY A 264 -28.99 -19.94 -24.86
N ILE A 265 -29.54 -19.58 -26.02
CA ILE A 265 -30.17 -18.28 -26.27
C ILE A 265 -31.38 -18.14 -25.34
N GLY A 266 -31.34 -17.17 -24.44
CA GLY A 266 -32.44 -16.85 -23.54
C GLY A 266 -32.12 -15.58 -22.75
N SER A 267 -32.71 -14.46 -23.17
CA SER A 267 -32.52 -13.15 -22.55
C SER A 267 -32.88 -13.13 -21.07
N CYS A 268 -31.90 -12.86 -20.19
CA CYS A 268 -32.18 -12.21 -18.91
C CYS A 268 -30.90 -11.58 -18.34
N LYS A 269 -30.84 -10.25 -18.46
CA LYS A 269 -30.16 -9.27 -17.59
C LYS A 269 -28.75 -9.62 -17.10
N GLN A 270 -27.76 -8.94 -17.72
CA GLN A 270 -26.50 -8.58 -17.09
C GLN A 270 -26.78 -7.97 -15.71
N THR A 271 -26.56 -8.74 -14.66
CA THR A 271 -26.51 -8.23 -13.30
C THR A 271 -25.40 -8.95 -12.56
N ALA A 272 -24.42 -8.16 -12.11
CA ALA A 272 -23.53 -8.45 -11.00
C ALA A 272 -22.49 -9.58 -11.17
N ILE A 273 -21.50 -9.34 -12.04
CA ILE A 273 -20.12 -9.86 -11.81
C ILE A 273 -19.36 -8.97 -10.80
N GLY A 274 -19.87 -7.76 -10.52
CA GLY A 274 -19.28 -6.79 -9.60
C GLY A 274 -19.81 -6.81 -8.16
N LEU A 275 -20.28 -7.93 -7.60
CA LEU A 275 -20.91 -7.90 -6.25
C LEU A 275 -20.59 -9.07 -5.30
N ARG A 276 -19.46 -9.75 -5.46
CA ARG A 276 -19.07 -10.84 -4.54
C ARG A 276 -17.66 -10.78 -3.95
N VAL A 277 -16.95 -9.66 -4.11
CA VAL A 277 -15.67 -9.42 -3.41
C VAL A 277 -15.88 -8.73 -2.04
N ALA A 278 -17.06 -8.17 -1.78
CA ALA A 278 -17.40 -7.58 -0.47
C ALA A 278 -17.53 -8.62 0.69
N GLN A 279 -17.47 -9.92 0.42
CA GLN A 279 -17.55 -10.96 1.46
C GLN A 279 -16.19 -11.41 2.03
N LEU A 280 -15.07 -10.99 1.44
CA LEU A 280 -13.74 -11.33 1.98
C LEU A 280 -13.33 -10.46 3.18
N GLY A 281 -14.04 -9.37 3.46
CA GLY A 281 -13.91 -8.61 4.72
C GLY A 281 -14.85 -9.09 5.85
N LEU A 282 -15.62 -10.16 5.64
CA LEU A 282 -16.69 -10.57 6.57
C LEU A 282 -16.27 -11.65 7.58
N ALA A 283 -15.15 -12.35 7.36
CA ALA A 283 -14.71 -13.45 8.22
C ALA A 283 -13.61 -13.09 9.23
N ALA A 284 -13.01 -11.89 9.15
CA ALA A 284 -11.95 -11.46 10.08
C ALA A 284 -12.48 -10.86 11.40
N SER A 285 -13.78 -10.58 11.51
CA SER A 285 -14.37 -9.97 12.71
C SER A 285 -15.69 -10.63 13.09
N ALA A 286 -15.65 -11.87 13.59
CA ALA A 286 -16.61 -12.39 14.56
C ALA A 286 -16.28 -13.85 14.91
N VAL A 287 -16.60 -14.21 16.15
CA VAL A 287 -16.74 -15.57 16.70
C VAL A 287 -15.52 -16.16 17.40
N GLY A 288 -15.25 -15.58 18.57
CA GLY A 288 -15.17 -16.42 19.76
C GLY A 288 -16.53 -17.08 20.03
N ALA A 289 -16.47 -18.36 20.41
CA ALA A 289 -17.55 -19.25 20.89
C ALA A 289 -18.37 -20.03 19.84
N ALA A 290 -18.27 -21.36 19.99
CA ALA A 290 -19.31 -22.38 19.82
C ALA A 290 -19.26 -23.29 18.56
N ARG A 291 -18.85 -24.55 18.85
CA ARG A 291 -19.43 -25.86 18.47
C ARG A 291 -18.62 -26.76 17.54
N ARG A 292 -18.25 -27.91 18.13
CA ARG A 292 -17.94 -29.17 17.46
C ARG A 292 -19.08 -29.56 16.52
N ALA A 293 -18.74 -29.91 15.28
CA ALA A 293 -19.55 -30.81 14.46
C ALA A 293 -18.65 -31.60 13.50
N ASN A 294 -18.68 -32.91 13.65
CA ASN A 294 -18.21 -33.90 12.68
C ASN A 294 -18.63 -33.53 11.26
N SER A 295 -17.74 -33.64 10.28
CA SER A 295 -18.17 -34.00 8.94
C SER A 295 -17.15 -34.89 8.25
N SER A 296 -17.66 -36.01 7.79
CA SER A 296 -16.99 -37.18 7.27
C SER A 296 -16.28 -36.87 5.95
N LEU A 297 -15.00 -37.22 5.85
CA LEU A 297 -14.28 -37.28 4.58
C LEU A 297 -14.97 -38.33 3.69
N LYS A 298 -15.72 -37.88 2.68
CA LYS A 298 -16.11 -38.73 1.55
C LYS A 298 -14.99 -38.68 0.52
N THR A 299 -14.20 -39.75 0.49
CA THR A 299 -13.39 -40.13 -0.67
C THR A 299 -14.36 -40.44 -1.80
N ILE A 300 -14.32 -39.69 -2.91
CA ILE A 300 -15.13 -40.00 -4.09
C ILE A 300 -14.19 -40.66 -5.12
N GLU A 301 -14.46 -41.94 -5.36
CA GLU A 301 -13.88 -42.75 -6.42
C GLU A 301 -14.29 -42.21 -7.80
N VAL A 302 -13.34 -42.22 -8.74
CA VAL A 302 -13.55 -41.79 -10.12
C VAL A 302 -13.68 -43.05 -10.98
N GLU A 303 -14.90 -43.40 -11.39
CA GLU A 303 -15.11 -44.34 -12.49
C GLU A 303 -15.24 -43.58 -13.82
N SER A 304 -14.48 -44.03 -14.82
CA SER A 304 -14.67 -43.64 -16.21
C SER A 304 -15.09 -44.86 -17.02
N VAL A 305 -16.27 -44.81 -17.64
CA VAL A 305 -16.68 -45.77 -18.68
C VAL A 305 -16.14 -45.28 -20.01
N ALA A 306 -15.23 -46.04 -20.62
CA ALA A 306 -14.67 -45.76 -21.94
C ALA A 306 -15.58 -46.32 -23.04
N GLY A 307 -16.05 -45.45 -23.94
CA GLY A 307 -16.64 -45.82 -25.22
C GLY A 307 -15.58 -45.86 -26.31
N SER A 308 -15.48 -47.00 -26.99
CA SER A 308 -14.53 -47.28 -28.08
C SER A 308 -14.80 -46.45 -29.34
N ALA A 309 -13.76 -45.84 -29.91
CA ALA A 309 -13.71 -45.50 -31.33
C ALA A 309 -12.26 -45.39 -31.82
N ASN A 310 -11.94 -46.13 -32.87
CA ASN A 310 -10.70 -46.10 -33.63
C ASN A 310 -10.46 -44.72 -34.28
N GLY A 311 -9.29 -44.14 -34.05
CA GLY A 311 -8.78 -42.99 -34.80
C GLY A 311 -7.56 -42.39 -34.09
N CYS A 312 -6.38 -42.47 -34.72
CA CYS A 312 -5.16 -41.83 -34.22
C CYS A 312 -5.27 -40.30 -34.33
N ASP A 313 -5.83 -39.67 -33.30
CA ASP A 313 -5.59 -38.25 -33.02
C ASP A 313 -4.72 -38.17 -31.76
N MET A 314 -3.43 -37.88 -31.93
CA MET A 314 -2.50 -37.62 -30.83
C MET A 314 -2.71 -36.21 -30.28
N SER A 315 -3.96 -35.80 -30.08
CA SER A 315 -4.30 -34.61 -29.32
C SER A 315 -4.21 -34.99 -27.84
N ILE A 316 -3.18 -34.51 -27.13
CA ILE A 316 -3.10 -34.67 -25.67
C ILE A 316 -4.36 -34.03 -25.07
N HIS A 317 -5.33 -34.85 -24.71
CA HIS A 317 -6.56 -34.42 -24.08
C HIS A 317 -6.24 -33.87 -22.68
N LYS A 318 -6.13 -32.54 -22.56
CA LYS A 318 -5.88 -31.87 -21.28
C LYS A 318 -7.19 -31.72 -20.53
N LYS A 319 -7.38 -32.53 -19.48
CA LYS A 319 -8.47 -32.32 -18.52
C LYS A 319 -8.12 -31.12 -17.62
N LYS A 320 -8.89 -30.03 -17.72
CA LYS A 320 -8.72 -28.84 -16.88
C LYS A 320 -9.49 -28.98 -15.57
N HIS A 321 -8.83 -28.67 -14.46
CA HIS A 321 -9.44 -28.59 -13.13
C HIS A 321 -9.40 -27.12 -12.68
N HIS A 322 -10.50 -26.63 -12.11
CA HIS A 322 -10.60 -25.27 -11.61
C HIS A 322 -10.58 -25.32 -10.09
N PHE A 323 -9.83 -24.41 -9.47
CA PHE A 323 -9.68 -24.34 -8.03
C PHE A 323 -9.89 -22.91 -7.56
N GLN A 324 -10.40 -22.77 -6.34
CA GLN A 324 -10.48 -21.50 -5.64
C GLN A 324 -9.82 -21.66 -4.28
N VAL A 325 -9.07 -20.64 -3.86
CA VAL A 325 -8.54 -20.56 -2.51
C VAL A 325 -9.50 -19.74 -1.64
N GLU A 326 -9.78 -20.25 -0.45
CA GLU A 326 -10.60 -19.59 0.57
C GLU A 326 -9.75 -19.35 1.81
N PHE A 327 -9.84 -18.15 2.37
CA PHE A 327 -9.28 -17.84 3.68
C PHE A 327 -10.12 -18.50 4.77
N VAL A 328 -9.45 -19.15 5.73
CA VAL A 328 -10.12 -19.87 6.82
C VAL A 328 -10.09 -19.04 8.11
N GLU A 329 -8.89 -18.81 8.65
CA GLU A 329 -8.67 -18.07 9.89
C GLU A 329 -7.20 -17.62 10.01
N MET A 330 -6.93 -16.69 10.93
CA MET A 330 -5.57 -16.39 11.38
C MET A 330 -5.22 -17.30 12.56
N VAL A 331 -4.13 -18.06 12.45
CA VAL A 331 -3.57 -18.77 13.61
C VAL A 331 -2.72 -17.78 14.38
N GLY A 332 -3.09 -17.49 15.64
CA GLY A 332 -2.47 -16.44 16.45
C GLY A 332 -1.11 -16.80 17.04
N ASP A 333 -0.40 -15.74 17.47
CA ASP A 333 0.76 -15.81 18.36
C ASP A 333 0.30 -15.59 19.81
N GLY A 334 1.00 -16.17 20.78
CA GLY A 334 0.56 -16.21 22.19
C GLY A 334 1.50 -15.51 23.16
N ASP A 335 2.24 -14.50 22.71
CA ASP A 335 3.37 -13.91 23.45
C ASP A 335 3.13 -12.51 24.03
N GLY A 336 2.04 -11.83 23.67
CA GLY A 336 1.63 -10.53 24.19
C GLY A 336 2.38 -9.31 23.63
N THR A 337 3.33 -9.49 22.70
CA THR A 337 4.20 -8.42 22.17
C THR A 337 4.12 -8.26 20.65
N SER A 338 3.25 -9.02 20.00
CA SER A 338 3.11 -9.01 18.54
C SER A 338 2.32 -7.80 18.03
N ASP A 339 2.51 -7.52 16.74
CA ASP A 339 1.76 -6.52 15.98
C ASP A 339 0.23 -6.68 16.09
N ILE A 340 -0.27 -7.90 15.96
CA ILE A 340 -1.71 -8.17 16.00
C ILE A 340 -2.32 -7.98 17.40
N GLU A 341 -1.59 -8.35 18.46
CA GLU A 341 -2.07 -8.18 19.84
C GLU A 341 -2.11 -6.70 20.23
N ALA A 342 -1.16 -5.88 19.75
CA ALA A 342 -1.20 -4.44 19.96
C ALA A 342 -2.47 -3.81 19.37
N LEU A 343 -2.88 -4.24 18.18
CA LEU A 343 -4.10 -3.76 17.54
C LEU A 343 -5.35 -4.20 18.31
N GLN A 344 -5.38 -5.45 18.78
CA GLN A 344 -6.47 -5.98 19.62
C GLN A 344 -6.58 -5.23 20.96
N ASP A 345 -5.45 -4.76 21.49
CA ASP A 345 -5.40 -3.92 22.67
C ASP A 345 -5.79 -2.45 22.39
N GLY A 346 -6.02 -2.06 21.13
CA GLY A 346 -6.36 -0.70 20.73
C GLY A 346 -5.16 0.23 20.52
N PHE A 347 -3.95 -0.30 20.34
CA PHE A 347 -2.76 0.49 20.01
C PHE A 347 -2.49 0.47 18.50
N VAL A 348 -1.97 1.58 17.98
CA VAL A 348 -1.31 1.58 16.67
C VAL A 348 -0.02 0.77 16.79
N SER A 349 0.09 -0.30 16.01
CA SER A 349 1.28 -1.15 15.97
C SER A 349 2.34 -0.50 15.07
N ILE A 350 3.57 -0.42 15.58
CA ILE A 350 4.75 0.06 14.85
C ILE A 350 5.81 -1.04 14.87
N THR A 351 5.92 -1.77 13.76
CA THR A 351 6.87 -2.88 13.62
C THR A 351 8.03 -2.47 12.72
N PRO A 352 9.26 -2.30 13.24
CA PRO A 352 10.43 -2.14 12.39
C PRO A 352 10.77 -3.44 11.68
N LEU A 353 11.04 -3.35 10.37
CA LEU A 353 11.35 -4.48 9.50
C LEU A 353 12.70 -4.28 8.81
N GLY A 354 13.55 -5.29 8.84
CA GLY A 354 14.85 -5.31 8.14
C GLY A 354 14.84 -6.19 6.88
N LEU A 355 15.96 -6.19 6.13
CA LEU A 355 16.12 -7.06 4.95
C LEU A 355 16.33 -8.54 5.31
N ARG A 356 16.78 -8.83 6.53
CA ARG A 356 17.11 -10.19 7.00
C ARG A 356 16.02 -10.81 7.88
N GLY A 357 14.84 -10.21 7.96
CA GLY A 357 13.75 -10.61 8.86
C GLY A 357 13.61 -9.66 10.03
N ASP A 358 13.18 -10.21 11.19
CA ASP A 358 12.93 -9.45 12.40
C ASP A 358 14.14 -8.63 12.83
N CYS A 359 13.88 -7.38 13.19
CA CYS A 359 14.88 -6.50 13.77
C CYS A 359 15.33 -7.01 15.14
N ASN A 360 16.60 -6.78 15.50
CA ASN A 360 17.12 -7.18 16.81
C ASN A 360 16.54 -6.29 17.93
N ALA A 361 16.80 -6.68 19.19
CA ALA A 361 16.31 -5.95 20.36
C ALA A 361 16.83 -4.49 20.44
N ASP A 362 18.01 -4.22 19.89
CA ASP A 362 18.60 -2.88 19.87
C ASP A 362 17.80 -1.94 18.96
N VAL A 363 17.42 -2.41 17.76
CA VAL A 363 16.55 -1.64 16.85
C VAL A 363 15.19 -1.39 17.49
N LEU A 364 14.58 -2.38 18.14
CA LEU A 364 13.31 -2.19 18.84
C LEU A 364 13.41 -1.11 19.93
N LYS A 365 14.53 -1.09 20.67
CA LYS A 365 14.81 -0.07 21.68
C LYS A 365 14.98 1.32 21.07
N ILE A 366 15.77 1.44 19.99
CA ILE A 366 15.96 2.70 19.26
C ILE A 366 14.62 3.25 18.75
N VAL A 367 13.79 2.40 18.16
CA VAL A 367 12.46 2.79 17.68
C VAL A 367 11.55 3.19 18.84
N ALA A 368 11.58 2.48 19.97
CA ALA A 368 10.79 2.84 21.14
C ALA A 368 11.20 4.19 21.75
N GLU A 369 12.50 4.47 21.86
CA GLU A 369 13.01 5.77 22.30
C GLU A 369 12.62 6.89 21.33
N TRP A 370 12.74 6.62 20.02
CA TRP A 370 12.33 7.57 18.99
C TRP A 370 10.82 7.88 19.06
N ILE A 371 9.96 6.86 19.09
CA ILE A 371 8.50 7.03 19.23
C ILE A 371 8.14 7.78 20.51
N GLY A 372 8.82 7.47 21.62
CA GLY A 372 8.65 8.21 22.88
C GLY A 372 8.91 9.71 22.72
N SER A 373 9.94 10.09 21.94
CA SER A 373 10.23 11.50 21.64
C SER A 373 9.17 12.16 20.76
N VAL A 374 8.60 11.42 19.79
CA VAL A 374 7.52 11.92 18.92
C VAL A 374 6.27 12.24 19.74
N ILE A 375 5.87 11.32 20.61
CA ILE A 375 4.68 11.47 21.47
C ILE A 375 4.84 12.66 22.43
N GLN A 376 6.04 12.91 22.95
CA GLN A 376 6.31 14.06 23.83
C GLN A 376 6.29 15.40 23.08
N ALA A 377 6.70 15.42 21.82
CA ALA A 377 6.80 16.65 21.03
C ALA A 377 5.43 17.15 20.54
N ASP A 378 4.45 16.27 20.35
CA ASP A 378 3.12 16.64 19.85
C ASP A 378 1.98 15.96 20.65
N PRO A 379 1.79 16.32 21.92
CA PRO A 379 0.78 15.70 22.77
C PRO A 379 -0.66 16.07 22.40
N HIS A 380 -0.86 17.11 21.58
CA HIS A 380 -2.18 17.67 21.25
C HIS A 380 -2.73 17.21 19.88
N GLN A 381 -1.90 16.69 18.97
CA GLN A 381 -2.38 16.05 17.72
C GLN A 381 -2.69 14.55 17.88
N LEU A 382 -2.42 13.97 19.06
CA LEU A 382 -2.60 12.55 19.36
C LEU A 382 -3.84 12.24 20.23
N LEU A 383 -4.62 13.25 20.60
CA LEU A 383 -5.93 13.18 21.25
C LEU A 383 -7.01 13.68 20.28
#